data_AF-A0A840RGA6-F1
#
_entry.id   AF-A0A840RGA6-F1
#
_cell.length_a   1.000
_cell.length_b   1.000
_cell.length_c   1.000
_cell.angle_alpha   90.00
_cell.angle_beta   90.00
_cell.angle_gamma   90.00
#
_symmetry.space_group_name_H-M   'P 1'
#
loop_
_entity.id
_entity.type
_entity.pdbx_description
1 polymer ?
#
loop_
_entity_poly.entity_id
_entity_poly.type
_entity_poly.pdbx_seq_one_letter_code
_entity_poly.pdbx_strand_id
1 'polypeptide(L)' 'MSREIDQASELETRLRDHALANIRAGAKRETPMPSGICPWCEEQAPAGATFCGTECAQDWQEHNRRHQTAARIQGNA' A
#
# COMPACT_ATOMS: atom_id res chain seq x y z
N MET A 1 9.14 -11.88 -39.42
CA MET A 1 9.54 -10.67 -38.66
C MET A 1 8.40 -9.99 -37.91
N SER A 2 7.12 -10.12 -38.26
CA SER A 2 6.02 -9.59 -37.43
C SER A 2 5.69 -10.46 -36.21
N ARG A 3 5.54 -11.77 -36.41
CA ARG A 3 5.09 -12.71 -35.37
C ARG A 3 5.98 -12.78 -34.11
N GLU A 4 7.29 -12.54 -34.26
CA GLU A 4 8.23 -12.56 -33.12
C GLU A 4 8.17 -11.28 -32.29
N ILE A 5 7.88 -10.14 -32.93
CA ILE A 5 7.68 -8.85 -32.26
C ILE A 5 6.35 -8.89 -31.48
N ASP A 6 5.31 -9.44 -32.10
CA ASP A 6 3.99 -9.60 -31.45
C ASP A 6 4.09 -10.47 -30.18
N GLN A 7 4.85 -11.57 -30.24
CA GLN A 7 5.08 -12.45 -29.08
C GLN A 7 5.89 -11.77 -27.97
N ALA A 8 6.91 -10.98 -28.32
CA ALA A 8 7.71 -10.26 -27.34
C ALA A 8 6.87 -9.20 -26.60
N SER A 9 6.01 -8.47 -27.33
CA SER A 9 5.11 -7.47 -26.74
C SER A 9 4.02 -8.09 -25.86
N GLU A 10 3.45 -9.22 -26.25
CA GLU A 10 2.50 -9.95 -25.41
C GLU A 10 3.13 -10.43 -24.09
N LEU A 11 4.38 -10.89 -24.15
CA LEU A 11 5.10 -11.34 -22.97
C LEU A 11 5.38 -10.18 -22.01
N GLU A 12 5.85 -9.04 -22.53
CA GLU A 12 6.09 -7.84 -21.72
C GLU A 12 4.81 -7.35 -21.05
N THR A 13 3.70 -7.32 -21.79
CA THR A 13 2.38 -6.94 -21.25
C THR A 13 1.96 -7.87 -20.11
N ARG A 14 2.06 -9.20 -20.31
CA ARG A 14 1.73 -10.19 -19.27
C ARG A 14 2.60 -10.05 -18.02
N LEU A 15 3.91 -9.84 -18.19
CA LEU A 15 4.84 -9.66 -17.08
C LEU A 15 4.54 -8.36 -16.31
N ARG A 16 4.24 -7.28 -17.02
CA ARG A 16 3.85 -6.01 -16.42
C ARG A 16 2.57 -6.13 -15.63
N ASP A 17 1.54 -6.75 -16.19
CA ASP A 17 0.25 -6.95 -15.52
C ASP A 17 0.41 -7.82 -14.27
N HIS A 18 1.21 -8.89 -14.35
CA HIS A 18 1.50 -9.74 -13.21
C HIS A 18 2.27 -9.00 -12.11
N ALA A 19 3.26 -8.17 -12.47
CA ALA A 19 3.98 -7.34 -11.50
C ALA A 19 3.03 -6.34 -10.81
N LEU A 20 2.14 -5.69 -11.55
CA LEU A 20 1.14 -4.77 -10.98
C LEU A 20 0.13 -5.50 -10.08
N ALA A 21 -0.32 -6.69 -10.48
CA ALA A 21 -1.20 -7.51 -9.67
C ALA A 21 -0.54 -7.91 -8.34
N ASN A 22 0.73 -8.31 -8.37
CA ASN A 22 1.49 -8.66 -7.17
C ASN A 22 1.72 -7.46 -6.25
N ILE A 23 2.01 -6.28 -6.80
CA ILE A 23 2.11 -5.04 -6.01
C ILE A 23 0.77 -4.71 -5.34
N ARG A 24 -0.35 -4.85 -6.08
CA ARG A 24 -1.70 -4.59 -5.53
C ARG A 24 -2.12 -5.63 -4.49
N ALA A 25 -1.79 -6.90 -4.68
CA ALA A 25 -2.11 -7.98 -3.75
C ALA A 25 -1.24 -7.92 -2.49
N GLY A 26 0.03 -7.53 -2.62
CA GLY A 26 0.97 -7.34 -1.51
C GLY A 26 0.75 -6.05 -0.73
N ALA A 27 0.02 -5.08 -1.29
CA ALA A 27 -0.45 -3.92 -0.55
C ALA A 27 -1.51 -4.36 0.47
N LYS A 28 -1.05 -4.83 1.64
CA LYS A 28 -1.92 -4.99 2.80
C LYS A 28 -2.65 -3.67 2.99
N ARG A 29 -3.99 -3.72 3.09
CA ARG A 29 -4.79 -2.58 3.56
C ARG A 29 -4.41 -2.36 5.02
N GLU A 30 -3.34 -1.61 5.23
CA GLU A 30 -2.80 -1.34 6.57
C GLU A 30 -3.67 -0.36 7.34
N THR A 31 -4.61 0.32 6.68
CA THR A 31 -5.49 1.28 7.34
C THR A 31 -6.36 0.55 8.37
N PRO A 32 -6.24 0.89 9.67
CA PRO A 32 -7.00 0.24 10.73
C PRO A 32 -8.50 0.44 10.53
N MET A 33 -9.29 -0.57 10.93
CA MET A 33 -10.74 -0.47 10.91
C MET A 33 -11.19 0.61 11.92
N PRO A 34 -12.19 1.44 11.60
CA PRO A 34 -12.67 2.48 12.52
C PRO A 34 -13.24 1.84 13.79
N SER A 35 -12.54 2.03 14.91
CA SER A 35 -12.89 1.50 16.24
C SER A 35 -13.58 2.54 17.14
N GLY A 36 -13.67 3.79 16.69
CA GLY A 36 -14.11 4.93 17.50
C GLY A 36 -13.00 5.53 18.39
N ILE A 37 -11.78 4.99 18.32
CA ILE A 37 -10.59 5.52 19.00
C ILE A 37 -9.47 5.65 17.97
N CYS A 38 -8.78 6.79 17.98
CA CYS A 38 -7.65 7.08 17.12
C CYS A 38 -6.49 6.12 17.45
N PRO A 39 -5.95 5.36 16.49
CA PRO A 39 -4.84 4.44 16.75
C PRO A 39 -3.50 5.14 16.94
N TRP A 40 -3.40 6.46 16.69
CA TRP A 40 -2.17 7.24 16.80
C TRP A 40 -2.03 7.95 18.15
N CYS A 41 -3.07 8.69 18.57
CA CYS A 41 -3.04 9.49 19.79
C CYS A 41 -4.02 8.99 20.87
N GLU A 42 -4.76 7.90 20.62
CA GLU A 42 -5.72 7.30 21.54
C GLU A 42 -6.94 8.19 21.88
N GLU A 43 -7.11 9.32 21.18
CA GLU A 43 -8.27 10.19 21.33
C GLU A 43 -9.52 9.65 20.61
N GLN A 44 -10.70 10.11 21.02
CA GLN A 44 -11.98 9.70 20.45
C GLN A 44 -12.06 10.07 18.95
N ALA A 45 -12.29 9.07 18.10
CA ALA A 45 -12.48 9.29 16.68
C ALA A 45 -13.97 9.52 16.38
N PRO A 46 -14.33 10.46 15.47
CA PRO A 46 -15.71 10.67 15.07
C PRO A 46 -16.31 9.40 14.44
N ALA A 47 -17.63 9.25 14.51
CA ALA A 47 -18.32 8.05 14.05
C ALA A 47 -17.98 7.72 12.59
N GLY A 48 -17.40 6.53 12.35
CA GLY A 48 -16.98 6.06 11.03
C GLY A 48 -15.59 6.52 10.58
N ALA A 49 -14.89 7.34 11.37
CA ALA A 49 -13.49 7.70 11.12
C ALA A 49 -12.53 6.78 11.88
N THR A 50 -11.38 6.48 11.26
CA THR A 50 -10.29 5.74 11.91
C THR A 50 -9.44 6.64 12.79
N PHE A 51 -9.29 7.92 12.44
CA PHE A 51 -8.43 8.88 13.16
C PHE A 51 -9.28 10.02 13.71
N CYS A 52 -8.84 10.65 14.81
CA CYS A 52 -9.51 11.82 15.39
C CYS A 52 -9.43 13.07 14.49
N GLY A 53 -8.45 13.14 13.59
CA GLY A 53 -8.27 14.25 12.66
C GLY A 53 -7.24 13.96 11.56
N THR A 54 -7.09 14.92 10.65
CA THR A 54 -6.20 14.84 9.48
C THR A 54 -4.73 14.72 9.88
N GLU A 55 -4.31 15.40 10.96
CA GLU A 55 -2.93 15.39 11.45
C GLU A 55 -2.50 13.96 11.84
N CYS A 56 -3.32 13.29 12.66
CA CYS A 56 -3.07 11.90 13.06
C CYS A 56 -3.09 10.92 11.87
N ALA A 57 -3.94 11.17 10.87
CA ALA A 57 -3.96 10.36 9.66
C ALA A 57 -2.68 10.54 8.82
N GLN A 58 -2.18 11.77 8.70
CA GLN A 58 -0.94 12.07 7.97
C GLN A 58 0.29 11.52 8.67
N ASP A 59 0.38 11.69 9.99
CA ASP A 59 1.47 11.15 10.80
C ASP A 59 1.54 9.63 10.69
N TRP A 60 0.40 8.95 10.80
CA TRP A 60 0.31 7.51 10.64
C TRP A 60 0.74 7.06 9.23
N GLN A 61 0.32 7.77 8.19
CA GLN A 61 0.74 7.47 6.81
C GLN A 61 2.25 7.63 6.62
N GLU A 62 2.83 8.71 7.16
CA GLU A 62 4.27 8.97 7.07
C GLU A 62 5.07 7.93 7.87
N HIS A 63 4.60 7.58 9.06
CA HIS A 63 5.17 6.50 9.87
C HIS A 63 5.16 5.17 9.11
N ASN A 64 4.01 4.76 8.56
CA ASN A 64 3.93 3.52 7.77
C ASN A 64 4.79 3.57 6.51
N ARG A 65 4.86 4.70 5.82
CA ARG A 65 5.73 4.87 4.64
C ARG A 65 7.20 4.67 5.00
N ARG A 66 7.65 5.22 6.12
CA ARG A 66 9.02 5.02 6.64
C ARG A 66 9.28 3.56 7.00
N HIS A 67 8.35 2.92 7.69
CA HIS A 67 8.45 1.50 8.05
C HIS A 67 8.50 0.58 6.82
N GLN A 68 7.65 0.82 5.82
CA GLN A 68 7.67 0.07 4.57
C GLN A 68 8.97 0.29 3.79
N THR A 69 9.49 1.52 3.77
CA THR A 69 10.77 1.83 3.11
C THR A 69 11.93 1.13 3.83
N ALA A 70 11.96 1.18 5.16
CA ALA A 70 12.95 0.47 5.97
C ALA A 70 12.90 -1.06 5.76
N ALA A 71 11.69 -1.64 5.72
CA ALA A 71 11.50 -3.07 5.45
C ALA A 71 12.02 -3.48 4.06
N ARG A 72 11.85 -2.62 3.04
CA ARG A 72 12.37 -2.86 1.68
C ARG A 72 13.90 -2.78 1.61
N ILE A 73 14.53 -1.90 2.38
CA ILE A 73 15.99 -1.75 2.41
C ILE A 73 16.67 -2.92 3.12
N GLN A 74 16.02 -3.52 4.14
CA GLN A 74 16.56 -4.65 4.90
C GLN A 74 16.43 -6.02 4.21
N GLY A 75 15.88 -6.10 2.99
CA GLY A 75 15.92 -7.33 2.18
C GLY A 75 15.05 -8.49 2.69
N ASN A 76 13.99 -8.21 3.46
CA ASN A 76 12.99 -9.19 3.86
C ASN A 76 11.66 -8.95 3.12
N ALA A 77 11.69 -9.13 1.80
CA ALA A 77 10.51 -9.11 0.93
C ALA A 77 10.36 -10.46 0.22
#